data_AF-A0A264YAE7-F1
#
_entry.id   AF-A0A264YAE7-F1
#
_cell.length_a   1.000
_cell.length_b   1.000
_cell.length_c   1.000
_cell.angle_alpha   90.00
_cell.angle_beta   90.00
_cell.angle_gamma   90.00
#
_symmetry.space_group_name_H-M   'P 1'
#
loop_
_entity.id
_entity.type
_entity.pdbx_description
1 polymer ?
#
loop_
_entity_poly.entity_id
_entity_poly.type
_entity_poly.pdbx_seq_one_letter_code
_entity_poly.pdbx_strand_id
1 'polypeptide(L)'
;MLVVHPQDRTTDVLQLLYEGLEAKVITKEYSNRMMGQFLHSTSIRDRIMLLGHGSERGLYYRKNDEEEGFDGIIVGHPQAYQLRRHGSNMIGIWCHAVEFAKAEGLHGLFSGMIISEMSEAEEYGIETTQDEIRSSNRTMFCHLRKLIDEETPWHEIPTRMKELDDEHTPLSEFNYNNFYYL
;
A
#
# COMPACT_ATOMS: atom_id res chain seq x y z
N MET A 1 -15.37 0.14 5.85
CA MET A 1 -13.95 0.45 5.56
C MET A 1 -13.79 1.55 4.52
N LEU A 2 -12.67 2.27 4.54
CA LEU A 2 -12.28 3.26 3.52
C LEU A 2 -11.03 2.76 2.79
N VAL A 3 -11.04 2.82 1.47
CA VAL A 3 -9.89 2.52 0.61
C VAL A 3 -9.56 3.77 -0.20
N VAL A 4 -8.31 4.21 -0.17
CA VAL A 4 -7.76 5.21 -1.08
C VAL A 4 -6.82 4.47 -2.01
N HIS A 5 -7.26 4.24 -3.24
CA HIS A 5 -6.50 3.58 -4.29
C HIS A 5 -6.68 4.38 -5.58
N PRO A 6 -5.85 5.42 -5.79
CA PRO A 6 -5.92 6.27 -6.97
C PRO A 6 -5.85 5.44 -8.26
N GLN A 7 -6.56 5.89 -9.29
CA GLN A 7 -6.62 5.18 -10.56
C GLN A 7 -5.23 5.07 -11.18
N ASP A 8 -4.75 3.83 -11.29
CA ASP A 8 -3.48 3.50 -11.92
C ASP A 8 -3.47 2.01 -12.29
N ARG A 9 -3.50 1.69 -13.59
CA ARG A 9 -3.45 0.31 -14.10
C ARG A 9 -2.23 -0.49 -13.62
N THR A 10 -1.12 0.17 -13.29
CA THR A 10 0.10 -0.51 -12.83
C THR A 10 -0.04 -1.06 -11.40
N THR A 11 -0.97 -0.52 -10.60
CA THR A 11 -1.21 -0.97 -9.22
C THR A 11 -2.49 -1.79 -9.07
N ASP A 12 -3.11 -2.22 -10.17
CA ASP A 12 -4.36 -2.99 -10.16
C ASP A 12 -4.28 -4.30 -9.35
N VAL A 13 -3.09 -4.87 -9.19
CA VAL A 13 -2.88 -6.04 -8.33
C VAL A 13 -3.29 -5.78 -6.88
N LEU A 14 -3.20 -4.53 -6.40
CA LEU A 14 -3.59 -4.15 -5.02
C LEU A 14 -5.10 -4.23 -4.80
N GLN A 15 -5.92 -4.28 -5.85
CA GLN A 15 -7.36 -4.46 -5.73
C GLN A 15 -7.72 -5.77 -5.00
N LEU A 16 -6.86 -6.79 -5.09
CA LEU A 16 -7.00 -8.07 -4.37
C LEU A 16 -7.19 -7.89 -2.86
N LEU A 17 -6.63 -6.81 -2.28
CA LEU A 17 -6.70 -6.55 -0.84
C LEU A 17 -8.10 -6.15 -0.37
N TYR A 18 -8.97 -5.67 -1.27
CA TYR A 18 -10.31 -5.19 -0.91
C TYR A 18 -11.44 -5.68 -1.83
N GLU A 19 -11.13 -6.41 -2.89
CA GLU A 19 -12.14 -7.01 -3.77
C GLU A 19 -13.11 -7.89 -2.96
N GLY A 20 -14.42 -7.73 -3.23
CA GLY A 20 -15.49 -8.43 -2.52
C GLY A 20 -15.83 -7.87 -1.13
N LEU A 21 -15.11 -6.86 -0.63
CA LEU A 21 -15.42 -6.19 0.64
C LEU A 21 -16.34 -4.99 0.44
N GLU A 22 -17.18 -4.71 1.45
CA GLU A 22 -17.98 -3.47 1.48
C GLU A 22 -17.09 -2.27 1.84
N ALA A 23 -16.51 -1.67 0.81
CA ALA A 23 -15.56 -0.56 0.91
C ALA A 23 -16.05 0.69 0.20
N LYS A 24 -15.87 1.85 0.84
CA LYS A 24 -15.87 3.12 0.12
C LYS A 24 -14.50 3.31 -0.51
N VAL A 25 -14.43 3.26 -1.84
CA VAL A 25 -13.17 3.38 -2.59
C VAL A 25 -13.05 4.78 -3.20
N ILE A 26 -11.91 5.44 -2.92
CA ILE A 26 -11.51 6.73 -3.48
C ILE A 26 -10.47 6.46 -4.56
N THR A 27 -10.84 6.68 -5.82
CA THR A 27 -9.97 6.46 -6.99
C THR A 27 -9.54 7.73 -7.71
N LYS A 28 -10.22 8.85 -7.44
CA LYS A 28 -9.96 10.14 -8.11
C LYS A 28 -9.28 11.12 -7.17
N GLU A 29 -8.71 12.16 -7.76
CA GLU A 29 -8.12 13.25 -7.01
C GLU A 29 -9.16 14.05 -6.24
N TYR A 30 -8.75 14.51 -5.06
CA TYR A 30 -9.56 15.37 -4.21
C TYR A 30 -8.67 16.43 -3.57
N SER A 31 -9.23 17.60 -3.32
CA SER A 31 -8.51 18.62 -2.54
C SER A 31 -8.18 18.11 -1.15
N ASN A 32 -7.11 18.64 -0.54
CA ASN A 32 -6.73 18.33 0.83
C ASN A 32 -7.89 18.44 1.83
N ARG A 33 -8.76 19.45 1.62
CA ARG A 33 -9.96 19.65 2.44
C ARG A 33 -10.94 18.49 2.33
N MET A 34 -11.23 18.03 1.11
CA MET A 34 -12.16 16.92 0.89
C MET A 34 -11.59 15.60 1.41
N MET A 35 -10.30 15.33 1.17
CA MET A 35 -9.63 14.16 1.74
C MET A 35 -9.67 14.18 3.27
N GLY A 36 -9.40 15.33 3.88
CA GLY A 36 -9.53 15.52 5.33
C GLY A 36 -10.94 15.26 5.84
N GLN A 37 -11.97 15.67 5.10
CA GLN A 37 -13.37 15.40 5.44
C GLN A 37 -13.71 13.92 5.34
N PHE A 38 -13.25 13.22 4.30
CA PHE A 38 -13.45 11.78 4.18
C PHE A 38 -12.84 11.03 5.36
N LEU A 39 -11.56 11.28 5.66
CA LEU A 39 -10.85 10.67 6.79
C LEU A 39 -11.48 11.01 8.15
N HIS A 40 -12.00 12.24 8.29
CA HIS A 40 -12.71 12.66 9.50
C HIS A 40 -14.06 11.95 9.68
N SER A 41 -14.79 11.74 8.58
CA SER A 41 -16.10 11.09 8.57
C SER A 41 -16.05 9.57 8.71
N THR A 42 -14.91 8.96 8.37
CA THR A 42 -14.66 7.54 8.57
C THR A 42 -14.63 7.23 10.06
N SER A 43 -15.32 6.16 10.48
CA SER A 43 -15.31 5.73 11.87
C SER A 43 -13.90 5.33 12.28
N ILE A 44 -13.48 5.61 13.51
CA ILE A 44 -12.19 5.13 14.05
C ILE A 44 -12.11 3.61 14.14
N ARG A 45 -13.24 2.91 14.00
CA ARG A 45 -13.32 1.44 13.95
C ARG A 45 -13.21 0.91 12.52
N ASP A 46 -13.43 1.76 11.52
CA ASP A 46 -13.29 1.37 10.12
C ASP A 46 -11.81 1.25 9.77
N ARG A 47 -11.46 0.20 9.04
CA ARG A 47 -10.13 0.05 8.46
C ARG A 47 -9.90 1.07 7.36
N ILE A 48 -8.70 1.62 7.31
CA ILE A 48 -8.22 2.47 6.22
C ILE A 48 -7.15 1.70 5.43
N MET A 49 -7.32 1.59 4.12
CA MET A 49 -6.29 1.12 3.20
C MET A 49 -5.84 2.27 2.29
N LEU A 50 -4.54 2.47 2.19
CA LEU A 50 -3.88 3.47 1.35
C LEU A 50 -2.97 2.72 0.37
N LEU A 51 -3.34 2.66 -0.90
CA LEU A 51 -2.79 1.72 -1.87
C LEU A 51 -2.38 2.45 -3.15
N GLY A 52 -1.22 2.14 -3.71
CA GLY A 52 -0.81 2.61 -5.04
C GLY A 52 0.67 2.95 -5.11
N HIS A 53 0.98 4.01 -5.85
CA HIS A 53 2.33 4.57 -5.94
C HIS A 53 2.53 5.70 -4.94
N GLY A 54 3.78 5.95 -4.56
CA GLY A 54 4.09 7.05 -3.66
C GLY A 54 5.57 7.19 -3.37
N SER A 55 5.86 7.91 -2.29
CA SER A 55 7.19 8.07 -1.73
C SER A 55 7.11 8.25 -0.22
N GLU A 56 8.24 8.64 0.39
CA GLU A 56 8.30 9.07 1.79
C GLU A 56 7.42 10.30 2.07
N ARG A 57 6.98 11.02 1.03
CA ARG A 57 6.10 12.20 1.13
C ARG A 57 4.61 11.85 1.12
N GLY A 58 4.26 10.62 0.74
CA GLY A 58 2.87 10.14 0.73
C GLY A 58 2.46 9.46 -0.58
N LEU A 59 1.15 9.18 -0.67
CA LEU A 59 0.52 8.46 -1.77
C LEU A 59 0.20 9.40 -2.93
N TYR A 60 0.62 9.01 -4.13
CA TYR A 60 0.44 9.77 -5.36
C TYR A 60 -0.91 9.51 -6.03
N TYR A 61 -1.31 10.43 -6.90
CA TYR A 61 -2.36 10.21 -7.88
C TYR A 61 -1.93 10.74 -9.25
N ARG A 62 -2.59 10.22 -10.28
CA ARG A 62 -2.55 10.74 -11.65
C ARG A 62 -3.97 10.85 -12.18
N LYS A 63 -4.22 11.77 -13.11
CA LYS A 63 -5.52 11.97 -13.76
C LYS A 63 -5.69 11.09 -15.00
N ASN A 64 -4.56 10.77 -15.64
CA ASN A 64 -4.49 9.94 -16.83
C ASN A 64 -3.39 8.88 -16.63
N ASP A 65 -3.77 7.61 -16.59
CA ASP A 65 -2.84 6.48 -16.43
C ASP A 65 -2.21 6.00 -17.74
N GLU A 66 -2.53 6.67 -18.85
CA GLU A 66 -1.82 6.57 -20.12
C GLU A 66 -0.58 7.47 -20.18
N GLU A 67 -0.49 8.48 -19.30
CA GLU A 67 0.62 9.43 -19.24
C GLU A 67 1.69 9.01 -18.21
N GLU A 68 2.95 9.30 -18.53
CA GLU A 68 4.06 9.12 -17.60
C GLU A 68 4.03 10.19 -16.49
N GLY A 69 4.36 9.77 -15.27
CA GLY A 69 4.43 10.65 -14.10
C GLY A 69 3.13 10.73 -13.28
N PHE A 70 3.18 11.58 -12.26
CA PHE A 70 2.10 11.77 -11.28
C PHE A 70 1.72 13.25 -11.18
N ASP A 71 0.42 13.51 -11.02
CA ASP A 71 -0.13 14.87 -10.91
C ASP A 71 0.02 15.47 -9.50
N GLY A 72 0.18 14.63 -8.47
CA GLY A 72 0.35 15.10 -7.11
C GLY A 72 0.20 14.01 -6.04
N ILE A 73 0.11 14.47 -4.80
CA ILE A 73 -0.09 13.63 -3.60
C ILE A 73 -1.56 13.73 -3.16
N ILE A 74 -2.25 12.61 -3.07
CA ILE A 74 -3.64 12.54 -2.58
C ILE A 74 -3.69 12.39 -1.06
N VAL A 75 -2.71 11.72 -0.47
CA VAL A 75 -2.56 11.54 0.97
C VAL A 75 -1.12 11.82 1.35
N GLY A 76 -0.90 12.89 2.10
CA GLY A 76 0.42 13.27 2.60
C GLY A 76 0.32 13.94 3.97
N HIS A 77 1.30 14.77 4.30
CA HIS A 77 1.35 15.54 5.55
C HIS A 77 0.03 16.22 5.96
N PRO A 78 -0.74 16.88 5.04
CA PRO A 78 -1.99 17.54 5.43
C PRO A 78 -3.06 16.61 6.02
N GLN A 79 -3.00 15.31 5.72
CA GLN A 79 -3.95 14.30 6.20
C GLN A 79 -3.47 13.60 7.48
N ALA A 80 -2.20 13.74 7.86
CA ALA A 80 -1.57 13.01 8.97
C ALA A 80 -2.33 13.13 10.30
N TYR A 81 -2.82 14.34 10.63
CA TYR A 81 -3.61 14.54 11.84
C TYR A 81 -4.89 13.70 11.87
N GLN A 82 -5.60 13.59 10.75
CA GLN A 82 -6.80 12.76 10.70
C GLN A 82 -6.44 11.27 10.73
N LEU A 83 -5.38 10.87 10.03
CA LEU A 83 -4.90 9.48 9.99
C LEU A 83 -4.51 8.97 11.39
N ARG A 84 -3.81 9.76 12.20
CA ARG A 84 -3.44 9.38 13.59
C ARG A 84 -4.64 9.02 14.48
N ARG A 85 -5.83 9.55 14.20
CA ARG A 85 -7.04 9.27 14.98
C ARG A 85 -7.57 7.85 14.80
N HIS A 86 -7.12 7.15 13.76
CA HIS A 86 -7.53 5.77 13.43
C HIS A 86 -6.64 4.71 14.10
N GLY A 87 -5.65 5.13 14.89
CA GLY A 87 -4.74 4.21 15.59
C GLY A 87 -4.00 3.30 14.61
N SER A 88 -3.92 2.01 14.94
CA SER A 88 -3.20 1.01 14.12
C SER A 88 -4.09 0.27 13.10
N ASN A 89 -5.34 0.68 12.90
CA ASN A 89 -6.26 0.00 11.97
C ASN A 89 -6.09 0.49 10.52
N MET A 90 -4.83 0.51 10.08
CA MET A 90 -4.41 1.09 8.81
C MET A 90 -3.45 0.16 8.08
N ILE A 91 -3.61 0.11 6.77
CA ILE A 91 -2.68 -0.54 5.85
C ILE A 91 -2.23 0.48 4.82
N GLY A 92 -0.92 0.66 4.66
CA GLY A 92 -0.33 1.51 3.64
C GLY A 92 0.61 0.74 2.74
N ILE A 93 0.22 0.51 1.48
CA ILE A 93 1.03 -0.22 0.48
C ILE A 93 1.36 0.73 -0.68
N TRP A 94 2.59 1.23 -0.66
CA TRP A 94 3.28 1.92 -1.76
C TRP A 94 4.78 1.97 -1.46
N CYS A 95 5.60 2.33 -2.45
CA CYS A 95 7.04 2.46 -2.25
C CYS A 95 7.36 3.53 -1.18
N HIS A 96 8.05 3.12 -0.13
CA HIS A 96 8.42 3.97 1.03
C HIS A 96 7.26 4.41 1.95
N ALA A 97 6.20 3.60 2.04
CA ALA A 97 5.08 3.89 2.94
C ALA A 97 5.48 3.90 4.42
N VAL A 98 6.42 3.05 4.83
CA VAL A 98 6.91 2.96 6.21
C VAL A 98 7.69 4.22 6.61
N GLU A 99 8.45 4.84 5.71
CA GLU A 99 9.14 6.11 5.94
C GLU A 99 8.14 7.24 6.17
N PHE A 100 7.10 7.34 5.32
CA PHE A 100 6.01 8.29 5.50
C PHE A 100 5.33 8.10 6.86
N ALA A 101 4.97 6.85 7.19
CA ALA A 101 4.30 6.53 8.45
C ALA A 101 5.14 6.90 9.67
N LYS A 102 6.45 6.61 9.66
CA LYS A 102 7.38 7.02 10.73
C LYS A 102 7.48 8.54 10.84
N ALA A 103 7.61 9.25 9.72
CA ALA A 103 7.72 10.71 9.71
C ALA A 103 6.46 11.40 10.26
N GLU A 104 5.28 10.84 9.96
CA GLU A 104 3.98 11.39 10.35
C GLU A 104 3.42 10.82 11.67
N GLY A 105 4.13 9.89 12.31
CA GLY A 105 3.70 9.24 13.55
C GLY A 105 2.43 8.41 13.38
N LEU A 106 2.33 7.67 12.28
CA LEU A 106 1.23 6.74 12.00
C LEU A 106 1.59 5.33 12.51
N HIS A 107 0.57 4.60 12.94
CA HIS A 107 0.67 3.21 13.40
C HIS A 107 -0.17 2.32 12.47
N GLY A 108 0.23 1.06 12.31
CA GLY A 108 -0.40 0.15 11.35
C GLY A 108 0.59 -0.65 10.53
N LEU A 109 0.09 -1.33 9.50
CA LEU A 109 0.90 -2.14 8.59
C LEU A 109 1.30 -1.31 7.37
N PHE A 110 2.60 -1.16 7.11
CA PHE A 110 3.13 -0.37 6.01
C PHE A 110 4.18 -1.15 5.22
N SER A 111 4.23 -0.94 3.90
CA SER A 111 5.32 -1.44 3.06
C SER A 111 6.54 -0.51 3.08
N GLY A 112 7.72 -1.09 2.90
CA GLY A 112 8.92 -0.37 2.48
C GLY A 112 8.95 -0.22 0.96
N MET A 113 10.12 -0.48 0.37
CA MET A 113 10.23 -0.65 -1.08
C MET A 113 9.57 -1.97 -1.50
N ILE A 114 8.75 -1.93 -2.55
CA ILE A 114 8.22 -3.13 -3.21
C ILE A 114 8.55 -2.99 -4.69
N ILE A 115 9.28 -3.96 -5.24
CA ILE A 115 9.60 -3.98 -6.66
C ILE A 115 8.36 -4.43 -7.42
N SER A 116 7.87 -3.54 -8.28
CA SER A 116 6.68 -3.68 -9.11
C SER A 116 6.95 -3.45 -10.59
N GLU A 117 8.07 -2.81 -10.92
CA GLU A 117 8.48 -2.51 -12.29
C GLU A 117 9.95 -2.91 -12.55
N MET A 118 10.29 -3.20 -13.81
CA MET A 118 11.67 -3.58 -14.19
C MET A 118 12.70 -2.50 -13.85
N SER A 119 12.35 -1.21 -13.93
CA SER A 119 13.28 -0.14 -13.57
C SER A 119 13.69 -0.16 -12.11
N GLU A 120 12.77 -0.56 -11.21
CA GLU A 120 13.06 -0.70 -9.78
C GLU A 120 13.95 -1.92 -9.54
N ALA A 121 13.69 -3.02 -10.24
CA ALA A 121 14.53 -4.21 -10.17
C ALA A 121 15.99 -3.91 -10.61
N GLU A 122 16.17 -3.17 -11.70
CA GLU A 122 17.48 -2.73 -12.17
C GLU A 122 18.18 -1.81 -11.15
N GLU A 123 17.47 -0.83 -10.58
CA GLU A 123 18.00 0.09 -9.57
C GLU A 123 18.49 -0.64 -8.31
N TYR A 124 17.74 -1.64 -7.86
CA TYR A 124 18.05 -2.42 -6.67
C TYR A 124 18.94 -3.65 -6.95
N GLY A 125 19.33 -3.87 -8.21
CA GLY A 125 20.22 -4.96 -8.62
C GLY A 125 19.59 -6.35 -8.47
N ILE A 126 18.27 -6.47 -8.66
CA ILE A 126 17.52 -7.72 -8.58
C ILE A 126 17.29 -8.27 -9.99
N GLU A 127 17.90 -9.42 -10.26
CA GLU A 127 17.72 -10.14 -11.52
C GLU A 127 16.34 -10.82 -11.54
N THR A 128 15.45 -10.33 -12.40
CA THR A 128 14.07 -10.82 -12.56
C THR A 128 13.55 -10.42 -13.94
N THR A 129 12.40 -10.95 -14.31
CA THR A 129 11.62 -10.54 -15.48
C THR A 129 10.32 -9.84 -15.09
N GLN A 130 9.71 -9.08 -16.00
CA GLN A 130 8.44 -8.41 -15.75
C GLN A 130 7.29 -9.40 -15.45
N ASP A 131 7.34 -10.60 -16.05
CA ASP A 131 6.33 -11.64 -15.79
C ASP A 131 6.49 -12.24 -14.39
N GLU A 132 7.74 -12.47 -13.94
CA GLU A 132 8.02 -12.89 -12.56
C GLU A 132 7.60 -11.83 -11.54
N ILE A 133 7.86 -10.54 -11.81
CA ILE A 133 7.38 -9.42 -10.98
C ILE A 133 5.86 -9.49 -10.84
N ARG A 134 5.15 -9.63 -11.96
CA ARG A 134 3.68 -9.68 -11.97
C ARG A 134 3.16 -10.90 -11.21
N SER A 135 3.72 -12.09 -11.43
CA SER A 135 3.26 -13.31 -10.78
C SER A 135 3.57 -13.31 -9.29
N SER A 136 4.80 -12.96 -8.91
CA SER A 136 5.25 -12.97 -7.51
C SER A 136 4.47 -11.95 -6.68
N ASN A 137 4.28 -10.72 -7.20
CA ASN A 137 3.48 -9.70 -6.51
C ASN A 137 2.02 -10.11 -6.35
N ARG A 138 1.43 -10.75 -7.38
CA ARG A 138 0.06 -11.28 -7.28
C ARG A 138 -0.05 -12.33 -6.16
N THR A 139 0.88 -13.29 -6.10
CA THR A 139 0.92 -14.32 -5.05
C THR A 139 1.08 -13.67 -3.67
N MET A 140 2.03 -12.74 -3.53
CA MET A 140 2.29 -12.02 -2.29
C MET A 140 1.05 -11.25 -1.79
N PHE A 141 0.35 -10.52 -2.65
CA PHE A 141 -0.85 -9.80 -2.22
C PHE A 141 -2.04 -10.72 -1.92
N CYS A 142 -2.12 -11.90 -2.55
CA CYS A 142 -3.05 -12.96 -2.14
C CYS A 142 -2.74 -13.48 -0.72
N HIS A 143 -1.45 -13.70 -0.41
CA HIS A 143 -1.02 -14.09 0.94
C HIS A 143 -1.36 -13.02 1.97
N LEU A 144 -1.07 -11.75 1.67
CA LEU A 144 -1.43 -10.64 2.55
C LEU A 144 -2.95 -10.56 2.76
N ARG A 145 -3.74 -10.69 1.68
CA ARG A 145 -5.21 -10.72 1.76
C ARG A 145 -5.70 -11.84 2.69
N LYS A 146 -5.15 -13.04 2.54
CA LYS A 146 -5.51 -14.20 3.39
C LYS A 146 -5.25 -13.90 4.87
N LEU A 147 -4.08 -13.37 5.21
CA LEU A 147 -3.75 -13.03 6.61
C LEU A 147 -4.70 -11.97 7.19
N ILE A 148 -5.12 -11.00 6.37
CA ILE A 148 -6.09 -9.97 6.75
C ILE A 148 -7.48 -10.57 7.01
N ASP A 149 -7.94 -11.49 6.14
CA ASP A 149 -9.26 -12.14 6.26
C ASP A 149 -9.32 -13.12 7.44
N GLU A 150 -8.18 -13.73 7.80
CA GLU A 150 -8.04 -14.60 8.98
C GLU A 150 -7.90 -13.80 10.30
N GLU A 151 -8.01 -12.47 10.25
CA GLU A 151 -7.85 -11.56 11.40
C GLU A 151 -6.51 -11.77 12.14
N THR A 152 -5.45 -12.10 11.41
CA THR A 152 -4.10 -12.26 11.97
C THR A 152 -3.70 -10.97 12.71
N PRO A 153 -3.16 -11.05 13.93
CA PRO A 153 -2.69 -9.88 14.65
C PRO A 153 -1.68 -9.07 13.81
N TRP A 154 -1.89 -7.76 13.67
CA TRP A 154 -1.10 -6.92 12.77
C TRP A 154 0.41 -7.02 12.96
N HIS A 155 0.87 -7.15 14.20
CA HIS A 155 2.29 -7.28 14.55
C HIS A 155 2.91 -8.62 14.12
N GLU A 156 2.10 -9.65 13.86
CA GLU A 156 2.56 -10.95 13.36
C GLU A 156 2.65 -10.99 11.83
N ILE A 157 1.86 -10.17 11.12
CA ILE A 157 1.76 -10.20 9.64
C ILE A 157 3.14 -10.10 8.97
N PRO A 158 4.06 -9.19 9.35
CA PRO A 158 5.39 -9.14 8.75
C PRO A 158 6.16 -10.46 8.84
N THR A 159 6.10 -11.15 9.97
CA THR A 159 6.77 -12.44 10.15
C THR A 159 6.08 -13.53 9.34
N ARG A 160 4.73 -13.57 9.38
CA ARG A 160 3.93 -14.54 8.62
C ARG A 160 4.10 -14.40 7.12
N MET A 161 4.20 -13.18 6.60
CA MET A 161 4.47 -12.95 5.18
C MET A 161 5.78 -13.65 4.79
N LYS A 162 6.87 -13.45 5.53
CA LYS A 162 8.16 -14.09 5.25
C LYS A 162 8.09 -15.62 5.26
N GLU A 163 7.27 -16.19 6.14
CA GLU A 163 7.04 -17.65 6.21
C GLU A 163 6.25 -18.20 5.01
N LEU A 164 5.51 -17.34 4.29
CA LEU A 164 4.69 -17.70 3.13
C LEU A 164 5.40 -17.49 1.78
N ASP A 165 6.68 -17.06 1.79
CA ASP A 165 7.48 -16.96 0.58
C ASP A 165 7.98 -18.36 0.17
N ASP A 166 7.18 -19.07 -0.64
CA ASP A 166 7.54 -20.38 -1.18
C ASP A 166 8.52 -20.30 -2.37
N GLU A 167 8.67 -19.12 -2.99
CA GLU A 167 9.45 -18.93 -4.22
C GLU A 167 10.95 -18.80 -3.92
N HIS A 168 11.31 -18.15 -2.81
CA HIS A 168 12.70 -17.90 -2.38
C HIS A 168 13.61 -17.36 -3.51
N THR A 169 13.05 -16.49 -4.36
CA THR A 169 13.79 -15.78 -5.39
C THR A 169 14.33 -14.46 -4.81
N PRO A 170 15.37 -13.84 -5.41
CA PRO A 170 15.84 -12.54 -4.95
C PRO A 170 14.72 -11.48 -4.91
N LEU A 171 13.79 -11.52 -5.86
CA LEU A 171 12.61 -10.65 -5.91
C LEU A 171 11.64 -10.94 -4.76
N SER A 172 11.23 -12.20 -4.60
CA SER A 172 10.24 -12.57 -3.59
C SER A 172 10.79 -12.32 -2.19
N GLU A 173 12.02 -12.76 -1.91
CA GLU A 173 12.68 -12.50 -0.64
C GLU A 173 12.74 -11.00 -0.34
N PHE A 174 13.08 -10.18 -1.33
CA PHE A 174 13.09 -8.72 -1.16
C PHE A 174 11.70 -8.18 -0.81
N ASN A 175 10.68 -8.47 -1.61
CA ASN A 175 9.34 -7.91 -1.42
C ASN A 175 8.67 -8.39 -0.12
N TYR A 176 8.75 -9.69 0.18
CA TYR A 176 8.17 -10.26 1.41
C TYR A 176 8.85 -9.75 2.69
N ASN A 177 10.13 -9.37 2.62
CA ASN A 177 10.83 -8.77 3.76
C ASN A 177 10.46 -7.29 4.00
N ASN A 178 9.76 -6.64 3.08
CA ASN A 178 9.47 -5.21 3.12
C ASN A 178 8.07 -4.87 3.64
N PHE A 179 7.50 -5.69 4.52
CA PHE A 179 6.32 -5.34 5.32
C PHE A 179 6.72 -5.03 6.77
N TYR A 180 6.14 -3.97 7.33
CA TYR A 180 6.48 -3.48 8.67
C TYR A 180 5.22 -3.12 9.44
N TYR A 181 5.19 -3.47 10.73
CA TYR A 181 4.17 -3.00 11.66
C TYR A 181 4.77 -1.93 12.59
N LEU A 182 4.11 -0.78 12.69
CA LEU A 182 4.50 0.38 13.50
C LEU A 182 3.50 0.65 14.63
#